data_AF-A0A9E2JLC9-F1
#
_entry.id   AF-A0A9E2JLC9-F1
#
_cell.length_a   1.000
_cell.length_b   1.000
_cell.length_c   1.000
_cell.angle_alpha   90.00
_cell.angle_beta   90.00
_cell.angle_gamma   90.00
#
_symmetry.space_group_name_H-M   'P 1'
#
loop_
_entity.id
_entity.type
_entity.pdbx_description
1 polymer ?
#
loop_
_entity_poly.entity_id
_entity_poly.type
_entity_poly.pdbx_seq_one_letter_code
_entity_poly.pdbx_strand_id
1 'polypeptide(L)'
;PLVDDRFGDLDGDGQTNWQEFQCGADPNDAVSRCFVPTKLPFLQVLIGTGDEDEDGMPDTWEIANGLNPKVNDANLDPDGDGLTNLQEYRLGTNPQVTDTDGDGMPDGWEYRYGLNPKVNDCNEDPDGDGLTNCTEYQLKTNPKVWNIRPGGLPWFILLQN
;
A
#
# COMPACT_ATOMS: atom_id res chain seq x y z
N PRO A 1 2.21 -38.79 -33.12
CA PRO A 1 2.48 -37.71 -32.15
C PRO A 1 2.05 -36.38 -32.74
N LEU A 2 0.99 -35.78 -32.20
CA LEU A 2 0.64 -34.41 -32.57
C LEU A 2 1.78 -33.54 -32.05
N VAL A 3 2.57 -33.03 -32.98
CA VAL A 3 3.65 -32.07 -32.67
C VAL A 3 2.93 -30.83 -32.16
N ASP A 4 3.35 -30.35 -30.99
CA ASP A 4 2.82 -29.12 -30.42
C ASP A 4 3.18 -27.95 -31.34
N ASP A 5 2.23 -27.53 -32.16
CA ASP A 5 2.35 -26.52 -33.20
C ASP A 5 1.81 -25.16 -32.76
N ARG A 6 1.56 -24.98 -31.45
CA ARG A 6 1.04 -23.74 -30.85
C ARG A 6 1.88 -22.49 -31.14
N PHE A 7 3.18 -22.68 -31.40
CA PHE A 7 4.13 -21.61 -31.73
C PHE A 7 4.43 -21.51 -33.23
N GLY A 8 3.85 -22.39 -34.05
CA GLY A 8 3.89 -22.27 -35.50
C GLY A 8 3.01 -21.12 -35.96
N ASP A 9 3.32 -20.60 -37.14
CA ASP A 9 2.53 -19.62 -37.88
C ASP A 9 2.20 -20.31 -39.21
N LEU A 10 1.02 -20.92 -39.28
CA LEU A 10 0.68 -21.86 -40.33
C LEU A 10 0.20 -21.18 -41.62
N ASP A 11 -0.37 -19.99 -41.51
CA ASP A 11 -0.85 -19.20 -42.64
C ASP A 11 0.12 -18.05 -43.05
N GLY A 12 1.13 -17.77 -42.23
CA GLY A 12 2.19 -16.80 -42.49
C GLY A 12 1.76 -15.35 -42.27
N ASP A 13 0.69 -15.09 -41.51
CA ASP A 13 0.19 -13.74 -41.25
C ASP A 13 0.95 -13.01 -40.12
N GLY A 14 1.86 -13.71 -39.46
CA GLY A 14 2.68 -13.23 -38.36
C GLY A 14 2.07 -13.48 -36.97
N GLN A 15 0.98 -14.24 -36.86
CA GLN A 15 0.41 -14.73 -35.61
C GLN A 15 0.71 -16.22 -35.44
N THR A 16 0.81 -16.67 -34.18
CA THR A 16 0.96 -18.11 -33.93
C THR A 16 -0.40 -18.78 -33.89
N ASN A 17 -0.44 -20.07 -34.23
CA ASN A 17 -1.65 -20.90 -34.18
C ASN A 17 -2.36 -20.82 -32.82
N TRP A 18 -1.60 -20.64 -31.74
CA TRP A 18 -2.15 -20.44 -30.40
C TRP A 18 -2.78 -19.06 -30.19
N GLN A 19 -2.17 -17.99 -30.73
CA GLN A 19 -2.78 -16.66 -30.70
C GLN A 19 -4.14 -16.69 -31.38
N GLU A 20 -4.23 -17.34 -32.53
CA GLU A 20 -5.48 -17.45 -33.28
C GLU A 20 -6.54 -18.29 -32.55
N PHE A 21 -6.14 -19.43 -31.97
CA PHE A 21 -7.02 -20.24 -31.13
C PHE A 21 -7.58 -19.49 -29.92
N GLN A 22 -6.79 -18.59 -29.31
CA GLN A 22 -7.20 -17.84 -28.12
C GLN A 22 -8.30 -16.80 -28.38
N CYS A 23 -8.39 -16.26 -29.60
CA CYS A 23 -9.38 -15.26 -29.97
C CYS A 23 -10.39 -15.77 -31.01
N GLY A 24 -10.39 -17.08 -31.29
CA GLY A 24 -11.36 -17.73 -32.16
C GLY A 24 -11.15 -17.48 -33.65
N ALA A 25 -9.94 -17.07 -34.04
CA ALA A 25 -9.48 -17.04 -35.43
C ALA A 25 -9.15 -18.44 -35.94
N ASP A 26 -9.17 -18.63 -37.27
CA ASP A 26 -8.78 -19.89 -37.92
C ASP A 26 -7.28 -19.87 -38.24
N PRO A 27 -6.47 -20.76 -37.64
CA PRO A 27 -5.02 -20.83 -37.86
C PRO A 27 -4.55 -21.15 -39.29
N ASN A 28 -5.48 -21.41 -40.21
CA ASN A 28 -5.18 -21.73 -41.60
C ASN A 28 -5.61 -20.60 -42.57
N ASP A 29 -6.08 -19.48 -42.05
CA ASP A 29 -6.68 -18.41 -42.85
C ASP A 29 -6.09 -17.03 -42.53
N ALA A 30 -5.15 -16.60 -43.37
CA ALA A 30 -4.40 -15.35 -43.21
C ALA A 30 -5.25 -14.07 -43.24
N VAL A 31 -6.55 -14.17 -43.53
CA VAL A 31 -7.50 -13.05 -43.43
C VAL A 31 -8.40 -13.11 -42.18
N SER A 32 -8.49 -14.26 -41.52
CA SER A 32 -9.12 -14.45 -40.21
C SER A 32 -8.18 -14.01 -39.10
N ARG A 33 -7.68 -12.77 -39.20
CA ARG A 33 -6.66 -12.26 -38.29
C ARG A 33 -7.29 -11.93 -36.95
N CYS A 34 -6.73 -12.46 -35.87
CA CYS A 34 -6.98 -11.86 -34.57
C CYS A 34 -6.54 -10.41 -34.57
N PHE A 35 -7.47 -9.51 -34.26
CA PHE A 35 -7.16 -8.11 -34.04
C PHE A 35 -6.52 -7.96 -32.66
N VAL A 36 -5.32 -8.52 -32.49
CA VAL A 36 -4.41 -8.05 -31.45
C VAL A 36 -3.92 -6.67 -31.91
N PRO A 37 -4.22 -5.58 -31.19
CA PRO A 37 -3.79 -4.26 -31.61
C PRO A 37 -2.26 -4.18 -31.60
N THR A 38 -1.65 -4.39 -32.76
CA THR A 38 -0.22 -4.23 -33.00
C THR A 38 0.13 -2.74 -33.08
N LYS A 39 0.27 -2.08 -31.92
CA LYS A 39 1.07 -0.85 -31.79
C LYS A 39 1.49 -0.62 -30.34
N LEU A 40 2.73 -1.00 -30.06
CA LEU A 40 3.42 -0.89 -28.78
C LEU A 40 3.87 0.57 -28.51
N PRO A 41 4.00 0.94 -27.23
CA PRO A 41 5.34 1.13 -26.70
C PRO A 41 5.53 0.27 -25.45
N PHE A 42 6.66 -0.44 -25.38
CA PHE A 42 7.29 -0.93 -24.16
C PHE A 42 6.38 -1.56 -23.08
N LEU A 43 6.35 -2.90 -23.05
CA LEU A 43 6.22 -3.67 -21.81
C LEU A 43 5.07 -3.25 -20.85
N GLN A 44 3.81 -3.55 -21.21
CA GLN A 44 2.72 -3.60 -20.23
C GLN A 44 1.94 -4.90 -20.36
N VAL A 45 2.65 -6.02 -20.34
CA VAL A 45 2.07 -7.34 -20.03
C VAL A 45 2.62 -7.74 -18.67
N LEU A 46 1.76 -7.60 -17.66
CA LEU A 46 1.72 -8.42 -16.44
C LEU A 46 2.81 -8.20 -15.37
N ILE A 47 2.84 -7.03 -14.72
CA ILE A 47 3.26 -6.92 -13.32
C ILE A 47 2.54 -5.73 -12.66
N GLY A 48 1.35 -5.94 -12.11
CA GLY A 48 0.97 -5.41 -10.80
C GLY A 48 1.05 -3.90 -10.46
N THR A 49 1.12 -2.97 -11.41
CA THR A 49 1.20 -1.53 -11.13
C THR A 49 0.03 -0.74 -11.72
N GLY A 50 -1.09 -1.41 -11.97
CA GLY A 50 -2.34 -0.72 -12.32
C GLY A 50 -2.88 0.03 -11.09
N ASP A 51 -3.70 1.03 -11.35
CA ASP A 51 -4.56 1.73 -10.39
C ASP A 51 -5.92 1.77 -11.09
N GLU A 52 -6.67 0.69 -10.95
CA GLU A 52 -7.87 0.37 -11.75
C GLU A 52 -9.07 1.25 -11.38
N ASP A 53 -9.12 1.81 -10.18
CA ASP A 53 -10.14 2.78 -9.75
C ASP A 53 -9.66 4.24 -9.67
N GLU A 54 -8.42 4.49 -10.08
CA GLU A 54 -7.78 5.80 -10.20
C GLU A 54 -7.75 6.59 -8.87
N ASP A 55 -7.57 5.90 -7.75
CA ASP A 55 -7.55 6.51 -6.41
C ASP A 55 -6.16 6.87 -5.88
N GLY A 56 -5.12 6.50 -6.64
CA GLY A 56 -3.73 6.80 -6.35
C GLY A 56 -3.01 5.68 -5.58
N MET A 57 -3.65 4.54 -5.37
CA MET A 57 -3.05 3.33 -4.82
C MET A 57 -2.89 2.25 -5.94
N PRO A 58 -1.77 1.52 -5.99
CA PRO A 58 -1.63 0.45 -6.96
C PRO A 58 -2.43 -0.80 -6.58
N ASP A 59 -3.03 -1.47 -7.57
CA ASP A 59 -3.84 -2.67 -7.40
C ASP A 59 -3.14 -3.77 -6.59
N THR A 60 -1.82 -3.93 -6.79
CA THR A 60 -1.06 -4.94 -6.02
C THR A 60 -0.92 -4.59 -4.56
N TRP A 61 -0.76 -3.31 -4.26
CA TRP A 61 -0.66 -2.87 -2.88
C TRP A 61 -2.03 -3.04 -2.20
N GLU A 62 -3.11 -2.68 -2.88
CA GLU A 62 -4.46 -2.88 -2.37
C GLU A 62 -4.76 -4.35 -2.10
N ILE A 63 -4.49 -5.25 -3.06
CA ILE A 63 -4.67 -6.69 -2.89
C ILE A 63 -3.78 -7.23 -1.75
N ALA A 64 -2.54 -6.78 -1.64
CA ALA A 64 -1.61 -7.22 -0.60
C ALA A 64 -2.07 -6.80 0.80
N ASN A 65 -2.80 -5.68 0.92
CA ASN A 65 -3.32 -5.15 2.18
C ASN A 65 -4.82 -5.41 2.38
N GLY A 66 -5.42 -6.28 1.56
CA GLY A 66 -6.81 -6.71 1.72
C GLY A 66 -7.87 -5.67 1.31
N LEU A 67 -7.47 -4.64 0.57
CA LEU A 67 -8.35 -3.65 -0.04
C LEU A 67 -8.88 -4.12 -1.41
N ASN A 68 -9.75 -3.32 -2.03
CA ASN A 68 -10.41 -3.68 -3.28
C ASN A 68 -9.97 -2.74 -4.42
N PRO A 69 -9.21 -3.23 -5.42
CA PRO A 69 -8.64 -2.43 -6.51
C PRO A 69 -9.66 -1.99 -7.57
N LYS A 70 -10.93 -1.86 -7.19
CA LYS A 70 -12.03 -1.47 -8.08
C LYS A 70 -12.95 -0.46 -7.41
N VAL A 71 -12.62 -0.05 -6.20
CA VAL A 71 -13.43 0.81 -5.36
C VAL A 71 -12.49 1.82 -4.76
N ASN A 72 -12.62 3.07 -5.22
CA ASN A 72 -11.88 4.20 -4.67
C ASN A 72 -12.13 4.29 -3.15
N ASP A 73 -11.17 3.79 -2.39
CA ASP A 73 -11.20 3.68 -0.95
C ASP A 73 -9.98 4.34 -0.29
N ALA A 74 -9.12 5.01 -1.09
CA ALA A 74 -7.99 5.83 -0.67
C ALA A 74 -8.23 6.77 0.54
N ASN A 75 -9.47 7.25 0.73
CA ASN A 75 -9.85 8.15 1.82
C ASN A 75 -10.53 7.45 3.01
N LEU A 76 -10.70 6.13 2.96
CA LEU A 76 -11.18 5.33 4.09
C LEU A 76 -10.06 5.06 5.08
N ASP A 77 -10.47 4.72 6.29
CA ASP A 77 -9.64 4.39 7.45
C ASP A 77 -10.25 3.12 8.08
N PRO A 78 -9.89 1.92 7.58
CA PRO A 78 -10.54 0.67 7.97
C PRO A 78 -10.22 0.24 9.41
N ASP A 79 -9.05 0.59 9.94
CA ASP A 79 -8.61 0.21 11.28
C ASP A 79 -8.83 1.30 12.35
N GLY A 80 -9.17 2.52 11.92
CA GLY A 80 -9.61 3.62 12.78
C GLY A 80 -8.47 4.29 13.53
N ASP A 81 -7.23 4.21 13.05
CA ASP A 81 -6.06 4.79 13.70
C ASP A 81 -5.89 6.30 13.38
N GLY A 82 -6.64 6.79 12.39
CA GLY A 82 -6.64 8.17 11.94
C GLY A 82 -5.76 8.46 10.70
N LEU A 83 -5.22 7.44 10.05
CA LEU A 83 -4.62 7.50 8.71
C LEU A 83 -5.60 6.96 7.67
N THR A 84 -5.56 7.53 6.46
CA THR A 84 -6.31 6.96 5.33
C THR A 84 -5.48 5.90 4.60
N ASN A 85 -6.13 4.98 3.90
CA ASN A 85 -5.47 3.97 3.05
C ASN A 85 -4.32 4.56 2.21
N LEU A 86 -4.57 5.72 1.57
CA LEU A 86 -3.56 6.40 0.76
C LEU A 86 -2.38 6.97 1.57
N GLN A 87 -2.62 7.44 2.80
CA GLN A 87 -1.56 7.88 3.69
C GLN A 87 -0.71 6.70 4.13
N GLU A 88 -1.35 5.59 4.46
CA GLU A 88 -0.67 4.35 4.86
C GLU A 88 0.13 3.74 3.73
N TYR A 89 -0.39 3.75 2.49
CA TYR A 89 0.37 3.39 1.30
C TYR A 89 1.66 4.20 1.19
N ARG A 90 1.59 5.51 1.43
CA ARG A 90 2.76 6.41 1.34
C ARG A 90 3.74 6.23 2.50
N LEU A 91 3.26 5.88 3.68
CA LEU A 91 4.07 5.58 4.86
C LEU A 91 4.63 4.16 4.81
N GLY A 92 3.99 3.27 4.05
CA GLY A 92 4.27 1.84 4.01
C GLY A 92 3.88 1.14 5.30
N THR A 93 2.79 1.59 5.93
CA THR A 93 2.08 0.94 7.04
C THR A 93 0.96 0.04 6.49
N ASN A 94 0.16 -0.58 7.37
CA ASN A 94 -0.87 -1.53 6.98
C ASN A 94 -2.29 -1.03 7.30
N PRO A 95 -3.15 -0.79 6.29
CA PRO A 95 -4.51 -0.22 6.45
C PRO A 95 -5.55 -1.11 7.14
N GLN A 96 -5.11 -2.23 7.68
CA GLN A 96 -5.95 -3.16 8.45
C GLN A 96 -5.43 -3.33 9.88
N VAL A 97 -4.36 -2.62 10.25
CA VAL A 97 -3.64 -2.82 11.52
C VAL A 97 -3.26 -1.46 12.09
N THR A 98 -3.97 -1.09 13.16
CA THR A 98 -3.82 0.17 13.88
C THR A 98 -2.39 0.48 14.35
N ASP A 99 -1.53 -0.52 14.51
CA ASP A 99 -0.16 -0.45 15.04
C ASP A 99 0.71 -1.45 14.24
N THR A 100 1.39 -0.94 13.21
CA THR A 100 2.12 -1.74 12.22
C THR A 100 3.35 -2.44 12.80
N ASP A 101 4.04 -1.82 13.75
CA ASP A 101 5.26 -2.38 14.36
C ASP A 101 5.04 -3.10 15.69
N GLY A 102 3.84 -2.98 16.25
CA GLY A 102 3.37 -3.72 17.42
C GLY A 102 3.97 -3.22 18.72
N ASP A 103 4.33 -1.94 18.81
CA ASP A 103 4.94 -1.37 20.02
C ASP A 103 3.94 -0.80 21.04
N GLY A 104 2.66 -0.74 20.65
CA GLY A 104 1.55 -0.27 21.47
C GLY A 104 1.13 1.17 21.19
N MET A 105 1.74 1.84 20.22
CA MET A 105 1.33 3.15 19.71
C MET A 105 0.68 3.00 18.33
N PRO A 106 -0.46 3.68 18.06
CA PRO A 106 -1.06 3.61 16.74
C PRO A 106 -0.25 4.37 15.68
N ASP A 107 -0.22 3.87 14.45
CA ASP A 107 0.55 4.47 13.35
C ASP A 107 0.16 5.94 13.13
N GLY A 108 -1.14 6.24 13.19
CA GLY A 108 -1.67 7.60 13.09
C GLY A 108 -1.29 8.53 14.23
N TRP A 109 -1.06 8.00 15.44
CA TRP A 109 -0.52 8.80 16.55
C TRP A 109 0.95 9.10 16.33
N GLU A 110 1.74 8.10 15.95
CA GLU A 110 3.16 8.24 15.68
C GLU A 110 3.40 9.23 14.53
N TYR A 111 2.67 9.08 13.43
CA TYR A 111 2.70 10.01 12.30
C TYR A 111 2.42 11.45 12.72
N ARG A 112 1.42 11.67 13.58
CA ARG A 112 1.05 13.01 14.08
C ARG A 112 2.16 13.68 14.87
N TYR A 113 2.94 12.90 15.62
CA TYR A 113 4.05 13.40 16.43
C TYR A 113 5.43 13.26 15.77
N GLY A 114 5.48 12.81 14.51
CA GLY A 114 6.72 12.67 13.75
C GLY A 114 7.63 11.57 14.28
N LEU A 115 7.03 10.51 14.82
CA LEU A 115 7.68 9.22 15.08
C LEU A 115 7.59 8.33 13.83
N ASN A 116 8.15 7.13 13.90
CA ASN A 116 8.22 6.21 12.78
C ASN A 116 7.34 4.98 13.02
N PRO A 117 6.17 4.86 12.36
CA PRO A 117 5.17 3.81 12.59
C PRO A 117 5.56 2.40 12.09
N LYS A 118 6.86 2.16 11.95
CA LYS A 118 7.44 0.95 11.37
C LYS A 118 8.61 0.44 12.19
N VAL A 119 8.92 1.10 13.30
CA VAL A 119 10.05 0.83 14.14
C VAL A 119 9.57 0.98 15.57
N ASN A 120 9.56 -0.14 16.29
CA ASN A 120 9.25 -0.18 17.70
C ASN A 120 10.19 0.77 18.47
N ASP A 121 9.68 1.96 18.76
CA ASP A 121 10.37 3.06 19.42
C ASP A 121 9.65 3.48 20.72
N CYS A 122 8.66 2.70 21.16
CA CYS A 122 7.94 2.79 22.43
C CYS A 122 8.80 3.12 23.67
N ASN A 123 10.06 2.66 23.72
CA ASN A 123 10.97 2.88 24.84
C ASN A 123 11.98 4.03 24.62
N GLU A 124 11.92 4.70 23.47
CA GLU A 124 12.71 5.89 23.21
C GLU A 124 12.12 7.11 23.93
N ASP A 125 12.99 8.08 24.17
CA ASP A 125 12.69 9.38 24.79
C ASP A 125 13.39 10.45 23.93
N PRO A 126 12.77 10.88 22.82
CA PRO A 126 13.41 11.76 21.84
C PRO A 126 13.64 13.19 22.36
N ASP A 127 12.87 13.64 23.34
CA ASP A 127 12.99 14.98 23.92
C ASP A 127 13.77 15.02 25.24
N GLY A 128 14.05 13.85 25.83
CA GLY A 128 14.93 13.67 26.97
C GLY A 128 14.31 14.07 28.30
N ASP A 129 12.98 14.10 28.40
CA ASP A 129 12.28 14.54 29.60
C ASP A 129 12.01 13.44 30.63
N GLY A 130 12.38 12.21 30.29
CA GLY A 130 12.27 11.04 31.13
C GLY A 130 10.96 10.27 30.97
N LEU A 131 10.07 10.69 30.07
CA LEU A 131 8.95 9.87 29.60
C LEU A 131 9.33 9.18 28.30
N THR A 132 8.95 7.92 28.15
CA THR A 132 9.10 7.22 26.87
C THR A 132 7.91 7.49 25.96
N ASN A 133 8.08 7.33 24.64
CA ASN A 133 7.02 7.52 23.65
C ASN A 133 5.70 6.83 24.05
N CYS A 134 5.76 5.57 24.48
CA CYS A 134 4.58 4.83 24.97
C CYS A 134 3.95 5.44 26.22
N THR A 135 4.77 5.91 27.16
CA THR A 135 4.27 6.59 28.37
C THR A 135 3.56 7.88 27.99
N GLU A 136 4.11 8.61 27.03
CA GLU A 136 3.53 9.85 26.53
C GLU A 136 2.25 9.64 25.74
N TYR A 137 2.17 8.57 24.95
CA TYR A 137 0.93 8.15 24.32
C TYR A 137 -0.17 7.92 25.37
N GLN A 138 0.13 7.18 26.43
CA GLN A 138 -0.81 6.92 27.54
C GLN A 138 -1.22 8.20 28.30
N LEU A 139 -0.27 9.12 28.49
CA LEU A 139 -0.50 10.40 29.16
C LEU A 139 -1.08 11.49 28.25
N LYS A 140 -1.19 11.22 26.94
CA LYS A 140 -1.61 12.16 25.89
C LYS A 140 -0.73 13.42 25.86
N THR A 141 0.57 13.23 26.06
CA THR A 141 1.60 14.28 25.94
C THR A 141 2.28 14.23 24.56
N ASN A 142 3.35 14.99 24.36
CA ASN A 142 4.02 15.15 23.07
C ASN A 142 5.47 14.68 23.17
N PRO A 143 5.84 13.60 22.45
CA PRO A 143 7.17 12.96 22.54
C PRO A 143 8.33 13.70 21.90
N LYS A 144 8.06 14.91 21.41
CA LYS A 144 9.06 15.80 20.83
C LYS A 144 9.14 17.12 21.60
N VAL A 145 8.43 17.26 22.72
CA VAL A 145 8.36 18.50 23.48
C VAL A 145 8.61 18.20 24.96
N TRP A 146 9.79 18.62 25.39
CA TRP A 146 10.21 18.58 26.79
C TRP A 146 9.14 19.21 27.71
N ASN A 147 8.29 18.36 28.30
CA ASN A 147 7.11 18.78 29.02
C ASN A 147 7.19 18.46 30.53
N ILE A 148 8.20 17.70 30.96
CA ILE A 148 8.58 17.52 32.36
C ILE A 148 9.66 18.52 32.81
N ARG A 149 9.34 19.36 33.81
CA ARG A 149 10.36 20.19 34.49
C ARG A 149 11.27 19.35 35.40
N PRO A 150 12.48 19.83 35.74
CA PRO A 150 13.28 19.24 36.81
C PRO A 150 12.44 19.15 38.10
N GLY A 151 12.07 17.93 38.50
CA GLY A 151 11.16 17.67 39.63
C GLY A 151 9.93 16.80 39.32
N GLY A 152 9.69 16.40 38.07
CA GLY A 152 8.77 15.29 37.74
C GLY A 152 7.28 15.60 37.83
N LEU A 153 6.87 16.87 37.76
CA LEU A 153 5.44 17.24 37.75
C LEU A 153 5.01 17.74 36.36
N PRO A 154 4.00 17.11 35.73
CA PRO A 154 3.42 17.57 34.48
C PRO A 154 2.80 18.97 34.61
N TRP A 155 2.93 19.79 33.56
CA TRP A 155 2.42 21.16 33.52
C TRP A 155 0.89 21.26 33.80
N PHE A 156 0.14 20.19 33.51
CA PHE A 156 -1.32 20.14 33.61
C PHE A 156 -1.87 20.02 35.04
N ILE A 157 -1.06 19.61 36.03
CA ILE A 157 -1.53 19.45 37.42
C ILE A 157 -1.67 20.81 38.15
N LEU A 158 -1.11 21.90 37.61
CA LEU A 158 -1.11 23.20 38.27
C LEU A 158 -2.26 24.14 37.87
N LEU A 159 -3.19 23.73 37.00
CA LEU A 159 -4.30 24.59 36.53
C LEU A 159 -5.71 24.19 37.05
N GLN A 160 -5.80 23.32 38.06
CA GLN A 160 -7.09 22.98 38.71
C GLN A 160 -7.23 23.47 40.16
N ASN A 161 -6.61 24.60 40.52
CA ASN A 161 -6.88 25.29 41.79
C ASN A 161 -7.38 26.71 41.57
#